data_AF-A0A6G1LLN0-F1
#
_entry.id   AF-A0A6G1LLN0-F1
#
_cell.length_a   1.000
_cell.length_b   1.000
_cell.length_c   1.000
_cell.angle_alpha   90.00
_cell.angle_beta   90.00
_cell.angle_gamma   90.00
#
_symmetry.space_group_name_H-M   'P 1'
#
loop_
_entity.id
_entity.type
_entity.pdbx_description
1 polymer ?
#
loop_
_entity_poly.entity_id
_entity_poly.type
_entity_poly.pdbx_seq_one_letter_code
_entity_poly.pdbx_strand_id
1 'polypeptide(L)'
;MDTRRGTPSPVQRTASNETPGKPDLSDEVAMLSTKLVNAINYQTNLDDSLQATRHELEQTRNENELERIRKEKNELDDLVARGVLVRRSSMERQLMALRQELAREREQRDIAEKAKKQGELEMEEMSAQLFEEANKMVVIAKKEAEMAERRNSQLRGQLNDTELLLVSQTEQLQDLKGVMEKLEERASEHESATRDSSVPSTPIHSTTNVWDAVQFSPSAAEPGASIPPNHPLYFSQLLTPVMRNDVQAYHDFQDLLSIGRKLSPHSRQGSGSAVSMSSASQSNFAASSSPSLPGAFSFGGSSSASNSPSSATFSGATASAPPLKESKFYKRTLLEDIEPTLRLDLAPGLSFLSRRSVLSSLLAGSLVVEPFMPQQKFYGPVFACALCGESRKNEPYIRKHRFRTSEEESAQRYPLCDYCLGRVRAAGDFVGFLRMVRDGHWKADSDEDKHSAWEEAVRLRERMFWARLGGGVTPTL
;
A
#
# COMPACT_ATOMS: atom_id res chain seq x y z
N MET A 1 -4.01 -61.58 63.66
CA MET A 1 -4.56 -61.66 65.03
C MET A 1 -4.46 -63.10 65.47
N ASP A 2 -3.63 -63.33 66.50
CA ASP A 2 -3.38 -64.60 67.18
C ASP A 2 -4.66 -65.31 67.65
N THR A 3 -4.62 -66.64 67.76
CA THR A 3 -4.86 -67.31 69.07
C THR A 3 -4.56 -68.83 68.99
N ARG A 4 -3.46 -69.21 69.65
CA ARG A 4 -3.21 -70.56 70.19
C ARG A 4 -4.14 -70.81 71.39
N ARG A 5 -4.71 -72.02 71.51
CA ARG A 5 -5.13 -72.73 72.74
C ARG A 5 -5.19 -74.22 72.38
N GLY A 6 -4.76 -75.22 73.15
CA GLY A 6 -4.31 -75.33 74.53
C GLY A 6 -4.63 -76.77 74.93
N THR A 7 -3.62 -77.60 75.17
CA THR A 7 -3.73 -78.99 75.64
C THR A 7 -4.28 -79.06 77.07
N PRO A 8 -4.95 -80.16 77.45
CA PRO A 8 -4.54 -80.82 78.70
C PRO A 8 -4.60 -82.35 78.67
N SER A 9 -3.73 -82.95 79.49
CA SER A 9 -3.73 -84.31 80.04
C SER A 9 -3.15 -84.19 81.48
N PRO A 10 -3.25 -85.18 82.41
CA PRO A 10 -4.06 -86.40 82.46
C PRO A 10 -4.77 -86.60 83.84
N VAL A 11 -5.69 -87.56 83.99
CA VAL A 11 -6.08 -88.13 85.30
C VAL A 11 -6.20 -89.66 85.17
N GLN A 12 -5.36 -90.37 85.92
CA GLN A 12 -5.47 -91.81 86.21
C GLN A 12 -6.41 -92.03 87.41
N ARG A 13 -7.30 -93.02 87.33
CA ARG A 13 -7.75 -93.76 88.52
C ARG A 13 -8.14 -95.21 88.19
N THR A 14 -7.30 -96.09 88.74
CA THR A 14 -7.38 -97.52 89.12
C THR A 14 -8.60 -98.38 88.79
N ALA A 15 -8.26 -99.62 88.45
CA ALA A 15 -9.04 -100.78 88.01
C ALA A 15 -10.06 -101.39 88.99
N SER A 16 -11.05 -102.06 88.40
CA SER A 16 -11.63 -103.32 88.90
C SER A 16 -11.97 -104.23 87.71
N ASN A 17 -11.45 -105.46 87.78
CA ASN A 17 -11.50 -106.54 86.79
C ASN A 17 -12.89 -107.21 86.77
N GLU A 18 -13.58 -107.28 85.63
CA GLU A 18 -14.49 -108.38 85.26
C GLU A 18 -14.43 -108.62 83.73
N THR A 19 -14.70 -109.87 83.35
CA THR A 19 -14.33 -110.64 82.14
C THR A 19 -14.70 -110.12 80.73
N PRO A 20 -14.01 -110.61 79.67
CA PRO A 20 -14.03 -110.05 78.32
C PRO A 20 -15.23 -110.54 77.48
N GLY A 21 -16.24 -109.69 77.33
CA GLY A 21 -17.35 -109.86 76.40
C GLY A 21 -17.23 -108.87 75.25
N LYS A 22 -16.91 -109.38 74.06
CA LYS A 22 -17.07 -108.84 72.68
C LYS A 22 -17.37 -107.33 72.53
N PRO A 23 -16.54 -106.55 71.80
CA PRO A 23 -16.85 -105.15 71.50
C PRO A 23 -18.16 -105.08 70.69
N ASP A 24 -19.06 -104.22 71.14
CA ASP A 24 -20.39 -104.04 70.55
C ASP A 24 -20.24 -103.35 69.19
N LEU A 25 -20.05 -104.17 68.14
CA LEU A 25 -19.96 -103.76 66.73
C LEU A 25 -21.15 -102.87 66.31
N SER A 26 -22.29 -102.96 67.00
CA SER A 26 -23.47 -102.14 66.69
C SER A 26 -23.28 -100.66 67.07
N ASP A 27 -22.59 -100.37 68.17
CA ASP A 27 -22.27 -99.00 68.60
C ASP A 27 -21.22 -98.35 67.70
N GLU A 28 -20.23 -99.13 67.23
CA GLU A 28 -19.26 -98.67 66.24
C GLU A 28 -19.91 -98.39 64.88
N VAL A 29 -20.82 -99.26 64.43
CA VAL A 29 -21.59 -99.04 63.20
C VAL A 29 -22.53 -97.84 63.33
N ALA A 30 -23.16 -97.62 64.50
CA ALA A 30 -23.96 -96.43 64.77
C ALA A 30 -23.11 -95.14 64.81
N MET A 31 -21.89 -95.21 65.36
CA MET A 31 -20.96 -94.09 65.35
C MET A 31 -20.44 -93.79 63.94
N LEU A 32 -20.19 -94.83 63.14
CA LEU A 32 -19.78 -94.67 61.74
C LEU A 32 -20.92 -94.16 60.86
N SER A 33 -22.15 -94.61 61.08
CA SER A 33 -23.32 -94.13 60.33
C SER A 33 -23.64 -92.68 60.67
N THR A 34 -23.58 -92.28 61.94
CA THR A 34 -23.72 -90.87 62.34
C THR A 34 -22.59 -90.00 61.80
N LYS A 35 -21.35 -90.47 61.81
CA LYS A 35 -20.22 -89.78 61.17
C LYS A 35 -20.39 -89.67 59.66
N LEU A 36 -20.88 -90.72 59.00
CA LEU A 36 -21.14 -90.70 57.56
C LEU A 36 -22.27 -89.72 57.21
N VAL A 37 -23.39 -89.74 57.95
CA VAL A 37 -24.49 -88.79 57.78
C VAL A 37 -24.02 -87.36 58.02
N ASN A 38 -23.22 -87.13 59.05
CA ASN A 38 -22.64 -85.81 59.32
C ASN A 38 -21.64 -85.39 58.24
N ALA A 39 -20.85 -86.30 57.70
CA ALA A 39 -19.92 -86.04 56.59
C ALA A 39 -20.65 -85.74 55.29
N ILE A 40 -21.75 -86.46 55.00
CA ILE A 40 -22.61 -86.21 53.84
C ILE A 40 -23.27 -84.83 53.98
N ASN A 41 -23.86 -84.51 55.14
CA ASN A 41 -24.47 -83.20 55.38
C ASN A 41 -23.43 -82.06 55.31
N TYR A 42 -22.21 -82.31 55.78
CA TYR A 42 -21.11 -81.34 55.65
C TYR A 42 -20.68 -81.18 54.19
N GLN A 43 -20.61 -82.27 53.43
CA GLN A 43 -20.30 -82.24 52.01
C GLN A 43 -21.37 -81.50 51.20
N THR A 44 -22.65 -81.74 51.46
CA THR A 44 -23.75 -81.01 50.79
C THR A 44 -23.70 -79.52 51.14
N ASN A 45 -23.48 -79.16 52.40
CA ASN A 45 -23.35 -77.76 52.80
C ASN A 45 -22.16 -77.06 52.14
N LEU A 46 -21.04 -77.78 51.98
CA LEU A 46 -19.87 -77.27 51.25
C LEU A 46 -20.17 -77.10 49.76
N ASP A 47 -20.82 -78.07 49.13
CA ASP A 47 -21.19 -78.00 47.72
C ASP A 47 -22.20 -76.87 47.45
N ASP A 48 -23.18 -76.68 48.32
CA ASP A 48 -24.13 -75.56 48.26
C ASP A 48 -23.42 -74.20 48.41
N SER A 49 -22.50 -74.11 49.38
CA SER A 49 -21.67 -72.89 49.58
C SER A 49 -20.76 -72.62 48.38
N LEU A 50 -20.22 -73.67 47.76
CA LEU A 50 -19.38 -73.57 46.57
C LEU A 50 -20.20 -73.11 45.36
N GLN A 51 -21.40 -73.66 45.16
CA GLN A 51 -22.29 -73.22 44.09
C GLN A 51 -22.74 -71.76 44.29
N ALA A 52 -23.09 -71.37 45.52
CA ALA A 52 -23.43 -69.98 45.84
C ALA A 52 -22.27 -69.02 45.53
N THR A 53 -21.06 -69.32 46.00
CA THR A 53 -19.87 -68.48 45.73
C THR A 53 -19.48 -68.44 44.25
N ARG A 54 -19.67 -69.54 43.50
CA ARG A 54 -19.49 -69.55 42.04
C ARG A 54 -20.50 -68.64 41.35
N HIS A 55 -21.76 -68.69 41.75
CA HIS A 55 -22.81 -67.86 41.18
C HIS A 55 -22.57 -66.37 41.48
N GLU A 56 -22.20 -66.03 42.72
CA GLU A 56 -21.82 -64.67 43.11
C GLU A 56 -20.62 -64.16 42.30
N LEU A 57 -19.60 -65.01 42.10
CA LEU A 57 -18.43 -64.66 41.29
C LEU A 57 -18.77 -64.48 39.80
N GLU A 58 -19.68 -65.28 39.25
CA GLU A 58 -20.17 -65.12 37.88
C GLU A 58 -21.00 -63.84 37.75
N GLN A 59 -21.89 -63.56 38.70
CA GLN A 59 -22.69 -62.34 38.74
C GLN A 59 -21.80 -61.10 38.80
N THR A 60 -20.84 -61.06 39.72
CA THR A 60 -19.90 -59.94 39.82
C THR A 60 -19.03 -59.77 38.58
N ARG A 61 -18.64 -60.86 37.90
CA ARG A 61 -17.94 -60.77 36.61
C ARG A 61 -18.82 -60.14 35.52
N ASN A 62 -20.07 -60.58 35.41
CA ASN A 62 -21.03 -60.05 34.45
C ASN A 62 -21.34 -58.57 34.70
N GLU A 63 -21.48 -58.19 35.98
CA GLU A 63 -21.68 -56.80 36.39
C GLU A 63 -20.47 -55.93 36.02
N ASN A 64 -19.25 -56.39 36.30
CA ASN A 64 -18.02 -55.68 35.93
C ASN A 64 -17.87 -55.52 34.40
N GLU A 65 -18.21 -56.55 33.61
CA GLU A 65 -18.16 -56.48 32.15
C GLU A 65 -19.20 -55.49 31.61
N LEU A 66 -20.43 -55.51 32.15
CA LEU A 66 -21.47 -54.58 31.77
C LEU A 66 -21.10 -53.14 32.12
N GLU A 67 -20.50 -52.91 33.30
CA GLU A 67 -19.99 -51.61 33.68
C GLU A 67 -18.87 -51.11 32.75
N ARG A 68 -17.95 -51.99 32.34
CA ARG A 68 -16.91 -51.64 31.36
C ARG A 68 -17.52 -51.19 30.04
N ILE A 69 -18.46 -51.98 29.49
CA ILE A 69 -19.13 -51.65 28.21
C ILE A 69 -19.93 -50.34 28.34
N ARG A 70 -20.58 -50.11 29.49
CA ARG A 70 -21.29 -48.84 29.74
C ARG A 70 -20.33 -47.64 29.79
N LYS A 71 -19.16 -47.77 30.41
CA LYS A 71 -18.14 -46.72 30.43
C LYS A 71 -17.63 -46.43 29.02
N GLU A 72 -17.27 -47.45 28.26
CA GLU A 72 -16.83 -47.29 26.86
C GLU A 72 -17.89 -46.61 25.98
N LYS A 73 -19.16 -47.00 26.14
CA LYS A 73 -20.27 -46.35 25.44
C LYS A 73 -20.40 -44.87 25.83
N ASN A 74 -20.37 -44.56 27.13
CA ASN A 74 -20.46 -43.19 27.61
C ASN A 74 -19.28 -42.35 27.09
N GLU A 75 -18.07 -42.89 27.04
CA GLU A 75 -16.90 -42.21 26.46
C GLU A 75 -17.08 -41.90 24.97
N LEU A 76 -17.64 -42.85 24.19
CA LEU A 76 -17.95 -42.64 22.78
C LEU A 76 -19.06 -41.60 22.58
N ASP A 77 -20.13 -41.69 23.39
CA ASP A 77 -21.23 -40.72 23.37
C ASP A 77 -20.72 -39.32 23.74
N ASP A 78 -19.81 -39.19 24.71
CA ASP A 78 -19.15 -37.93 25.06
C ASP A 78 -18.27 -37.39 23.94
N LEU A 79 -17.58 -38.24 23.18
CA LEU A 79 -16.79 -37.82 22.01
C LEU A 79 -17.69 -37.35 20.85
N VAL A 80 -18.85 -37.96 20.67
CA VAL A 80 -19.88 -37.51 19.71
C VAL A 80 -20.50 -36.18 20.17
N ALA A 81 -20.83 -36.05 21.46
CA ALA A 81 -21.41 -34.84 22.04
C ALA A 81 -20.43 -33.65 21.99
N ARG A 82 -19.13 -33.91 22.23
CA ARG A 82 -18.06 -32.92 22.03
C ARG A 82 -17.79 -32.58 20.56
N GLY A 83 -18.47 -33.25 19.62
CA GLY A 83 -18.36 -32.99 18.18
C GLY A 83 -17.07 -33.49 17.55
N VAL A 84 -16.30 -34.32 18.25
CA VAL A 84 -15.03 -34.88 17.75
C VAL A 84 -15.32 -36.02 16.76
N LEU A 85 -16.33 -36.84 17.04
CA LEU A 85 -16.75 -37.92 16.16
C LEU A 85 -18.00 -37.51 15.36
N VAL A 86 -17.85 -37.42 14.05
CA VAL A 86 -18.94 -37.09 13.11
C VAL A 86 -19.23 -38.28 12.20
N ARG A 87 -20.49 -38.42 11.80
CA ARG A 87 -20.90 -39.47 10.86
C ARG A 87 -20.15 -39.33 9.54
N ARG A 88 -19.40 -40.36 9.17
CA ARG A 88 -18.62 -40.42 7.92
C ARG A 88 -19.43 -40.04 6.68
N SER A 89 -20.66 -40.52 6.57
CA SER A 89 -21.57 -40.20 5.45
C SER A 89 -22.00 -38.72 5.38
N SER A 90 -21.97 -37.99 6.51
CA SER A 90 -22.20 -36.54 6.51
C SER A 90 -21.01 -35.80 5.91
N MET A 91 -19.80 -36.17 6.34
CA MET A 91 -18.54 -35.61 5.82
C MET A 91 -18.37 -35.93 4.33
N GLU A 92 -18.65 -37.17 3.91
CA GLU A 92 -18.56 -37.57 2.51
C GLU A 92 -19.54 -36.79 1.62
N ARG A 93 -20.77 -36.54 2.09
CA ARG A 93 -21.74 -35.69 1.37
C ARG A 93 -21.27 -34.25 1.25
N GLN A 94 -20.77 -33.66 2.33
CA GLN A 94 -20.24 -32.29 2.31
C GLN A 94 -19.04 -32.17 1.37
N LEU A 95 -18.13 -33.15 1.43
CA LEU A 95 -16.94 -33.18 0.58
C LEU A 95 -17.29 -33.39 -0.89
N MET A 96 -18.31 -34.19 -1.22
CA MET A 96 -18.83 -34.28 -2.59
C MET A 96 -19.49 -32.98 -3.06
N ALA A 97 -20.28 -32.32 -2.21
CA ALA A 97 -20.90 -31.03 -2.53
C ALA A 97 -19.85 -29.95 -2.82
N LEU A 98 -18.83 -29.82 -1.94
CA LEU A 98 -17.73 -28.87 -2.12
C LEU A 98 -16.91 -29.17 -3.38
N ARG A 99 -16.66 -30.44 -3.71
CA ARG A 99 -15.98 -30.81 -4.95
C ARG A 99 -16.79 -30.40 -6.18
N GLN A 100 -18.11 -30.55 -6.12
CA GLN A 100 -19.01 -30.18 -7.21
C GLN A 100 -19.06 -28.65 -7.39
N GLU A 101 -19.16 -27.89 -6.30
CA GLU A 101 -19.09 -26.42 -6.33
C GLU A 101 -17.75 -25.94 -6.89
N LEU A 102 -16.64 -26.52 -6.42
CA LEU A 102 -15.30 -26.18 -6.91
C LEU A 102 -15.12 -26.52 -8.40
N ALA A 103 -15.76 -27.57 -8.91
CA ALA A 103 -15.76 -27.88 -10.34
C ALA A 103 -16.55 -26.84 -11.14
N ARG A 104 -17.73 -26.43 -10.67
CA ARG A 104 -18.54 -25.38 -11.31
C ARG A 104 -17.82 -24.03 -11.33
N GLU A 105 -17.19 -23.66 -10.22
CA GLU A 105 -16.39 -22.42 -10.11
C GLU A 105 -15.21 -22.42 -11.09
N ARG A 106 -14.53 -23.56 -11.26
CA ARG A 106 -13.44 -23.68 -12.25
C ARG A 106 -13.94 -23.49 -13.67
N GLU A 107 -15.06 -24.10 -14.03
CA GLU A 107 -15.68 -23.94 -15.36
C GLU A 107 -16.09 -22.48 -15.62
N GLN A 108 -16.74 -21.84 -14.63
CA GLN A 108 -17.10 -20.42 -14.72
C GLN A 108 -15.88 -19.52 -14.85
N ARG A 109 -14.81 -19.80 -14.10
CA ARG A 109 -13.54 -19.08 -14.20
C ARG A 109 -12.92 -19.23 -15.58
N ASP A 110 -12.92 -20.43 -16.15
CA ASP A 110 -12.34 -20.67 -17.47
C ASP A 110 -13.15 -19.97 -18.58
N ILE A 111 -14.48 -19.90 -18.45
CA ILE A 111 -15.34 -19.11 -19.34
C ILE A 111 -15.02 -17.62 -19.22
N ALA A 112 -14.94 -17.10 -17.99
CA ALA A 112 -14.61 -15.70 -17.73
C ALA A 112 -13.20 -15.33 -18.23
N GLU A 113 -12.22 -16.23 -18.09
CA GLU A 113 -10.85 -16.03 -18.56
C GLU A 113 -10.79 -15.99 -20.09
N LYS A 114 -11.56 -16.85 -20.78
CA LYS A 114 -11.69 -16.82 -22.25
C LYS A 114 -12.34 -15.52 -22.73
N ALA A 115 -13.45 -15.12 -22.11
CA ALA A 115 -14.13 -13.87 -22.45
C ALA A 115 -13.24 -12.64 -22.20
N LYS A 116 -12.46 -12.66 -21.10
CA LYS A 116 -11.48 -11.63 -20.81
C LYS A 116 -10.39 -11.55 -21.89
N LYS A 117 -9.78 -12.68 -22.26
CA LYS A 117 -8.75 -12.73 -23.31
C LYS A 117 -9.29 -12.23 -24.65
N GLN A 118 -10.52 -12.61 -24.99
CA GLN A 118 -11.18 -12.11 -26.20
C GLN A 118 -11.36 -10.58 -26.14
N GLY A 119 -11.85 -10.05 -25.03
CA GLY A 119 -11.98 -8.60 -24.86
C GLY A 119 -10.63 -7.87 -24.88
N GLU A 120 -9.56 -8.44 -24.34
CA GLU A 120 -8.20 -7.88 -24.43
C GLU A 120 -7.70 -7.82 -25.88
N LEU A 121 -7.94 -8.85 -26.68
CA LEU A 121 -7.58 -8.86 -28.11
C LEU A 121 -8.39 -7.84 -28.91
N GLU A 122 -9.70 -7.74 -28.68
CA GLU A 122 -10.55 -6.75 -29.35
C GLU A 122 -10.14 -5.31 -28.97
N MET A 123 -9.76 -5.07 -27.72
CA MET A 123 -9.21 -3.78 -27.29
C MET A 123 -7.87 -3.46 -27.95
N GLU A 124 -6.98 -4.44 -28.05
CA GLU A 124 -5.69 -4.27 -28.74
C GLU A 124 -5.91 -3.94 -30.22
N GLU A 125 -6.79 -4.68 -30.90
CA GLU A 125 -7.12 -4.45 -32.31
C GLU A 125 -7.74 -3.07 -32.54
N MET A 126 -8.74 -2.68 -31.74
CA MET A 126 -9.35 -1.35 -31.83
C MET A 126 -8.32 -0.24 -31.55
N SER A 127 -7.41 -0.46 -30.60
CA SER A 127 -6.36 0.52 -30.30
C SER A 127 -5.38 0.65 -31.46
N ALA A 128 -4.97 -0.46 -32.09
CA ALA A 128 -4.09 -0.45 -33.25
C ALA A 128 -4.73 0.29 -34.43
N GLN A 129 -6.01 0.03 -34.72
CA GLN A 129 -6.76 0.73 -35.75
C GLN A 129 -6.88 2.24 -35.47
N LEU A 130 -7.15 2.61 -34.21
CA LEU A 130 -7.24 4.02 -33.81
C LEU A 130 -5.90 4.75 -33.98
N PHE A 131 -4.79 4.12 -33.59
CA PHE A 131 -3.45 4.69 -33.78
C PHE A 131 -3.07 4.80 -35.25
N GLU A 132 -3.45 3.82 -36.07
CA GLU A 132 -3.19 3.87 -37.50
C GLU A 132 -3.94 5.03 -38.17
N GLU A 133 -5.22 5.20 -37.87
CA GLU A 133 -6.02 6.32 -38.40
C GLU A 133 -5.55 7.68 -37.87
N ALA A 134 -5.21 7.78 -36.59
CA ALA A 134 -4.63 9.01 -36.04
C ALA A 134 -3.30 9.37 -36.72
N ASN A 135 -2.43 8.38 -36.96
CA ASN A 135 -1.17 8.60 -37.68
C ASN A 135 -1.41 9.03 -39.13
N LYS A 136 -2.37 8.42 -39.85
CA LYS A 136 -2.76 8.85 -41.19
C LYS A 136 -3.22 10.31 -41.20
N MET A 137 -4.09 10.69 -40.27
CA MET A 137 -4.59 12.06 -40.16
C MET A 137 -3.46 13.06 -39.87
N VAL A 138 -2.53 12.73 -38.97
CA VAL A 138 -1.38 13.59 -38.66
C VAL A 138 -0.45 13.74 -39.86
N VAL A 139 -0.21 12.67 -40.62
CA VAL A 139 0.59 12.72 -41.84
C VAL A 139 -0.08 13.62 -42.89
N ILE A 140 -1.40 13.50 -43.08
CA ILE A 140 -2.16 14.36 -43.99
C ILE A 140 -2.05 15.82 -43.56
N ALA A 141 -2.32 16.13 -42.28
CA ALA A 141 -2.24 17.49 -41.75
C ALA A 141 -0.84 18.10 -41.88
N LYS A 142 0.22 17.31 -41.65
CA LYS A 142 1.61 17.77 -41.87
C LYS A 142 1.88 18.10 -43.33
N LYS A 143 1.42 17.26 -44.25
CA LYS A 143 1.58 17.48 -45.69
C LYS A 143 0.83 18.74 -46.15
N GLU A 144 -0.37 18.97 -45.64
CA GLU A 144 -1.16 20.17 -45.91
C GLU A 144 -0.48 21.44 -45.35
N ALA A 145 0.05 21.36 -44.13
CA ALA A 145 0.81 22.46 -43.53
C ALA A 145 2.06 22.81 -44.35
N GLU A 146 2.83 21.80 -44.79
CA GLU A 146 4.02 22.01 -45.63
C GLU A 146 3.65 22.65 -46.99
N MET A 147 2.56 22.21 -47.61
CA MET A 147 2.06 22.82 -48.85
C MET A 147 1.62 24.27 -48.64
N ALA A 148 0.95 24.57 -47.53
CA ALA A 148 0.54 25.92 -47.18
C ALA A 148 1.75 26.83 -46.90
N GLU A 149 2.76 26.32 -46.19
CA GLU A 149 4.00 27.05 -45.90
C GLU A 149 4.77 27.36 -47.19
N ARG A 150 4.89 26.41 -48.11
CA ARG A 150 5.50 26.64 -49.44
C ARG A 150 4.78 27.71 -50.25
N ARG A 151 3.44 27.74 -50.22
CA ARG A 151 2.68 28.82 -50.88
C ARG A 151 2.92 30.17 -50.21
N ASN A 152 2.97 30.20 -48.88
CA ASN A 152 3.22 31.42 -48.14
C ASN A 152 4.63 31.97 -48.41
N SER A 153 5.64 31.11 -48.48
CA SER A 153 7.00 31.53 -48.84
C SER A 153 7.10 32.05 -50.28
N GLN A 154 6.39 31.42 -51.24
CA GLN A 154 6.28 31.93 -52.60
C GLN A 154 5.63 33.31 -52.65
N LEU A 155 4.50 33.50 -51.96
CA LEU A 155 3.81 34.79 -51.91
C LEU A 155 4.67 35.87 -51.23
N ARG A 156 5.39 35.54 -50.16
CA ARG A 156 6.33 36.46 -49.52
C ARG A 156 7.47 36.87 -50.45
N GLY A 157 7.99 35.94 -51.24
CA GLY A 157 9.00 36.23 -52.27
C GLY A 157 8.46 37.21 -53.33
N GLN A 158 7.27 36.94 -53.87
CA GLN A 158 6.62 37.84 -54.82
C GLN A 158 6.37 39.23 -54.24
N LEU A 159 5.95 39.30 -52.98
CA LEU A 159 5.70 40.57 -52.30
C LEU A 159 6.99 41.37 -52.14
N ASN A 160 8.08 40.73 -51.74
CA ASN A 160 9.40 41.37 -51.65
C ASN A 160 9.88 41.90 -53.02
N ASP A 161 9.68 41.15 -54.11
CA ASP A 161 10.03 41.60 -55.45
C ASP A 161 9.21 42.83 -55.88
N THR A 162 7.90 42.84 -55.55
CA THR A 162 7.04 44.00 -55.81
C THR A 162 7.40 45.21 -54.95
N GLU A 163 7.79 45.00 -53.69
CA GLU A 163 8.28 46.06 -52.80
C GLU A 163 9.57 46.67 -53.34
N LEU A 164 10.53 45.84 -53.77
CA LEU A 164 11.77 46.30 -54.41
C LEU A 164 11.49 47.13 -55.67
N LEU A 165 10.54 46.69 -56.51
CA LEU A 165 10.14 47.43 -57.71
C LEU A 165 9.52 48.78 -57.35
N LEU A 166 8.64 48.82 -56.36
CA LEU A 166 8.03 50.06 -55.87
C LEU A 166 9.08 51.02 -55.32
N VAL A 167 10.03 50.52 -54.52
CA VAL A 167 11.15 51.33 -54.01
C VAL A 167 11.95 51.94 -55.16
N SER A 168 12.32 51.15 -56.17
CA SER A 168 13.03 51.66 -57.34
C SER A 168 12.22 52.71 -58.10
N GLN A 169 10.91 52.50 -58.28
CA GLN A 169 10.05 53.50 -58.92
C GLN A 169 9.92 54.79 -58.08
N THR A 170 9.86 54.68 -56.75
CA THR A 170 9.85 55.85 -55.87
C THR A 170 11.17 56.62 -55.92
N GLU A 171 12.31 55.93 -56.01
CA GLU A 171 13.63 56.54 -56.20
C GLU A 171 13.70 57.28 -57.54
N GLN A 172 13.23 56.66 -58.63
CA GLN A 172 13.15 57.32 -59.94
C GLN A 172 12.25 58.57 -59.93
N LEU A 173 11.11 58.52 -59.24
CA LEU A 173 10.23 59.69 -59.09
C LEU A 173 10.87 60.77 -58.21
N GLN A 174 11.61 60.38 -57.18
CA GLN A 174 12.36 61.29 -56.32
C GLN A 174 13.49 61.99 -57.10
N ASP A 175 14.22 61.26 -57.94
CA ASP A 175 15.23 61.82 -58.84
C ASP A 175 14.61 62.77 -59.86
N LEU A 176 13.49 62.38 -60.48
CA LEU A 176 12.75 63.23 -61.42
C LEU A 176 12.29 64.52 -60.75
N LYS A 177 11.73 64.41 -59.54
CA LYS A 177 11.36 65.57 -58.72
C LYS A 177 12.59 66.46 -58.46
N GLY A 178 13.73 65.88 -58.09
CA GLY A 178 14.97 66.65 -57.87
C GLY A 178 15.48 67.33 -59.14
N VAL A 179 15.28 66.74 -60.32
CA VAL A 179 15.60 67.37 -61.62
C VAL A 179 14.61 68.47 -61.96
N MET A 180 13.31 68.27 -61.69
CA MET A 180 12.30 69.31 -61.84
C MET A 180 12.55 70.48 -60.90
N GLU A 181 12.93 70.23 -59.65
CA GLU A 181 13.31 71.26 -58.67
C GLU A 181 14.54 72.04 -59.14
N LYS A 182 15.55 71.36 -59.72
CA LYS A 182 16.71 72.02 -60.36
C LYS A 182 16.35 72.80 -61.63
N LEU A 183 15.29 72.43 -62.34
CA LEU A 183 14.79 73.11 -63.53
C LEU A 183 13.89 74.30 -63.16
N GLU A 184 13.08 74.16 -62.11
CA GLU A 184 12.35 75.26 -61.47
C GLU A 184 13.34 76.26 -60.87
N GLU A 185 14.39 75.83 -60.16
CA GLU A 185 15.50 76.69 -59.72
C GLU A 185 16.19 77.43 -60.88
N ARG A 186 16.17 76.88 -62.10
CA ARG A 186 16.71 77.52 -63.31
C ARG A 186 15.70 78.42 -64.03
N ALA A 187 14.41 78.30 -63.73
CA ALA A 187 13.32 79.08 -64.30
C ALA A 187 12.81 80.20 -63.37
N SER A 188 13.15 80.16 -62.08
CA SER A 188 12.79 81.17 -61.09
C SER A 188 14.03 81.83 -60.48
N GLU A 189 14.71 82.67 -61.25
CA GLU A 189 15.48 83.80 -60.70
C GLU A 189 14.53 84.99 -60.47
N HIS A 190 13.60 84.89 -59.51
CA HIS A 190 13.18 86.04 -58.72
C HIS A 190 12.41 85.63 -57.46
N GLU A 191 12.86 86.24 -56.38
CA GLU A 191 12.20 86.45 -55.09
C GLU A 191 12.42 85.42 -53.98
N SER A 192 12.52 85.99 -52.79
CA SER A 192 13.42 85.62 -51.72
C SER A 192 12.69 85.16 -50.46
N ALA A 193 13.38 84.30 -49.70
CA ALA A 193 13.36 84.17 -48.24
C ALA A 193 12.10 83.57 -47.57
N THR A 194 12.29 82.45 -46.85
CA THR A 194 12.36 82.46 -45.37
C THR A 194 12.84 81.09 -44.86
N ARG A 195 13.38 81.10 -43.64
CA ARG A 195 14.22 80.09 -43.01
C ARG A 195 13.43 79.09 -42.15
N ASP A 196 14.16 78.04 -41.77
CA ASP A 196 14.07 77.16 -40.57
C ASP A 196 13.42 75.78 -40.78
N SER A 197 13.81 74.69 -40.12
CA SER A 197 15.08 74.18 -39.58
C SER A 197 14.78 72.73 -39.13
N SER A 198 15.71 71.81 -39.40
CA SER A 198 15.98 70.53 -38.71
C SER A 198 14.95 69.37 -38.70
N VAL A 199 15.49 68.19 -39.00
CA VAL A 199 14.97 66.80 -38.98
C VAL A 199 15.14 66.16 -37.56
N PRO A 200 14.81 64.87 -37.30
CA PRO A 200 13.51 64.19 -37.15
C PRO A 200 13.42 63.46 -35.76
N SER A 201 12.34 62.73 -35.45
CA SER A 201 12.31 61.44 -34.67
C SER A 201 10.91 61.09 -34.14
N THR A 202 10.42 59.89 -34.46
CA THR A 202 9.47 59.09 -33.66
C THR A 202 10.30 58.28 -32.62
N PRO A 203 9.76 57.57 -31.57
CA PRO A 203 8.37 57.11 -31.37
C PRO A 203 7.82 57.21 -29.92
N ILE A 204 6.53 56.92 -29.79
CA ILE A 204 5.76 56.84 -28.54
C ILE A 204 6.08 55.52 -27.82
N HIS A 205 6.35 55.63 -26.52
CA HIS A 205 6.77 54.54 -25.64
C HIS A 205 5.57 53.70 -25.15
N SER A 206 5.74 52.39 -25.27
CA SER A 206 5.20 51.24 -24.52
C SER A 206 4.03 51.44 -23.55
N THR A 207 2.91 50.80 -23.88
CA THR A 207 1.92 50.31 -22.92
C THR A 207 2.55 49.21 -22.05
N THR A 208 2.88 49.51 -20.80
CA THR A 208 3.21 48.49 -19.80
C THR A 208 1.96 48.13 -19.00
N ASN A 209 1.62 46.85 -19.09
CA ASN A 209 0.68 46.13 -18.23
C ASN A 209 0.92 46.45 -16.76
N VAL A 210 -0.14 46.87 -16.08
CA VAL A 210 -0.20 46.83 -14.62
C VAL A 210 -0.45 45.36 -14.25
N TRP A 211 0.57 44.74 -13.67
CA TRP A 211 0.49 43.41 -13.09
C TRP A 211 -0.41 43.47 -11.85
N ASP A 212 -1.46 42.67 -11.86
CA ASP A 212 -2.31 42.40 -10.71
C ASP A 212 -1.54 41.45 -9.77
N ALA A 213 -0.77 42.05 -8.87
CA ALA A 213 -0.13 41.34 -7.77
C ALA A 213 -1.10 41.32 -6.58
N VAL A 214 -1.76 40.18 -6.47
CA VAL A 214 -2.41 39.63 -5.28
C VAL A 214 -1.63 40.02 -4.02
N GLN A 215 -2.17 40.95 -3.24
CA GLN A 215 -1.80 41.10 -1.83
C GLN A 215 -2.83 40.35 -0.99
N PHE A 216 -2.44 39.15 -0.56
CA PHE A 216 -2.95 38.59 0.67
C PHE A 216 -2.41 39.43 1.82
N SER A 217 -3.29 40.18 2.48
CA SER A 217 -3.07 40.64 3.85
C SER A 217 -4.13 39.98 4.74
N PRO A 218 -3.74 39.39 5.89
CA PRO A 218 -4.65 38.67 6.77
C PRO A 218 -5.41 39.70 7.60
N SER A 219 -6.73 39.82 7.39
CA SER A 219 -7.55 40.64 8.26
C SER A 219 -8.81 39.91 8.70
N ALA A 220 -8.96 39.94 10.02
CA ALA A 220 -10.19 39.92 10.78
C ALA A 220 -11.11 38.71 10.58
N ALA A 221 -11.01 37.81 11.55
CA ALA A 221 -12.10 36.93 11.92
C ALA A 221 -13.38 37.76 12.15
N GLU A 222 -14.41 37.48 11.36
CA GLU A 222 -15.77 37.89 11.72
C GLU A 222 -16.21 37.14 12.99
N PRO A 223 -16.83 37.82 13.96
CA PRO A 223 -17.42 37.18 15.13
C PRO A 223 -18.71 36.49 14.70
N GLY A 224 -18.62 35.21 14.32
CA GLY A 224 -19.80 34.39 13.99
C GLY A 224 -19.56 33.23 13.02
N ALA A 225 -18.41 33.15 12.37
CA ALA A 225 -18.12 32.01 11.48
C ALA A 225 -17.76 30.76 12.31
N SER A 226 -18.62 29.74 12.27
CA SER A 226 -18.32 28.43 12.87
C SER A 226 -17.04 27.86 12.25
N ILE A 227 -15.97 27.79 13.04
CA ILE A 227 -14.68 27.24 12.61
C ILE A 227 -14.90 25.76 12.23
N PRO A 228 -14.59 25.32 10.99
CA PRO A 228 -14.76 23.92 10.62
C PRO A 228 -13.79 23.04 11.42
N PRO A 229 -14.18 21.80 11.79
CA PRO A 229 -13.31 20.89 12.51
C PRO A 229 -12.01 20.61 11.74
N ASN A 230 -10.86 20.71 12.42
CA ASN A 230 -9.54 20.44 11.83
C ASN A 230 -8.65 19.62 12.78
N HIS A 231 -7.48 19.18 12.34
CA HIS A 231 -6.56 18.46 13.22
C HIS A 231 -5.99 19.41 14.30
N PRO A 232 -5.77 18.97 15.56
CA PRO A 232 -5.32 19.82 16.67
C PRO A 232 -4.09 20.67 16.35
N LEU A 233 -3.08 20.11 15.68
CA LEU A 233 -1.86 20.85 15.31
C LEU A 233 -2.06 21.86 14.16
N TYR A 234 -3.30 22.02 13.65
CA TYR A 234 -3.69 23.16 12.84
C TYR A 234 -3.78 24.44 13.68
N PHE A 235 -4.17 24.30 14.95
CA PHE A 235 -4.29 25.39 15.91
C PHE A 235 -2.98 25.59 16.69
N SER A 236 -1.85 25.72 15.97
CA SER A 236 -0.52 25.92 16.57
C SER A 236 -0.42 27.18 17.44
N GLN A 237 -1.34 28.13 17.24
CA GLN A 237 -1.48 29.34 18.05
C GLN A 237 -2.12 29.08 19.42
N LEU A 238 -2.82 27.96 19.58
CA LEU A 238 -3.52 27.57 20.80
C LEU A 238 -2.85 26.39 21.51
N LEU A 239 -2.13 25.55 20.75
CA LEU A 239 -1.57 24.29 21.22
C LEU A 239 -0.09 24.20 20.85
N THR A 240 0.76 23.93 21.85
CA THR A 240 2.17 23.60 21.64
C THR A 240 2.35 22.08 21.68
N PRO A 241 2.73 21.42 20.57
CA PRO A 241 3.04 19.99 20.59
C PRO A 241 4.28 19.72 21.45
N VAL A 242 4.23 18.66 22.26
CA VAL A 242 5.41 18.13 22.95
C VAL A 242 5.75 16.78 22.36
N MET A 243 6.82 16.73 21.57
CA MET A 243 7.23 15.53 20.84
C MET A 243 8.37 14.79 21.53
N ARG A 244 8.27 13.46 21.53
CA ARG A 244 9.33 12.56 21.99
C ARG A 244 10.38 12.37 20.90
N ASN A 245 11.64 12.44 21.32
CA ASN A 245 12.82 12.28 20.46
C ASN A 245 13.61 10.99 20.76
N ASP A 246 13.11 10.17 21.70
CA ASP A 246 13.72 8.90 22.13
C ASP A 246 13.12 7.67 21.44
N VAL A 247 12.19 7.89 20.49
CA VAL A 247 11.45 6.82 19.83
C VAL A 247 12.13 6.44 18.51
N GLN A 248 12.10 5.15 18.15
CA GLN A 248 12.69 4.66 16.90
C GLN A 248 12.17 5.39 15.64
N ALA A 249 10.92 5.87 15.65
CA ALA A 249 10.36 6.68 14.58
C ALA A 249 11.14 7.98 14.36
N TYR A 250 11.59 8.63 15.44
CA TYR A 250 12.42 9.83 15.37
C TYR A 250 13.80 9.50 14.81
N HIS A 251 14.46 8.44 15.29
CA HIS A 251 15.78 8.04 14.79
C HIS A 251 15.76 7.66 13.30
N ASP A 252 14.74 6.91 12.85
CA ASP A 252 14.61 6.59 11.43
C ASP A 252 14.32 7.83 10.56
N PHE A 253 13.65 8.85 11.12
CA PHE A 253 13.45 10.14 10.46
C PHE A 253 14.75 10.96 10.39
N GLN A 254 15.56 10.95 11.46
CA GLN A 254 16.89 11.57 11.45
C GLN A 254 17.81 10.92 10.40
N ASP A 255 17.75 9.59 10.25
CA ASP A 255 18.46 8.88 9.18
C ASP A 255 18.02 9.40 7.80
N LEU A 256 16.72 9.61 7.58
CA LEU A 256 16.19 10.17 6.32
C LEU A 256 16.67 11.61 6.07
N LEU A 257 16.66 12.47 7.10
CA LEU A 257 17.20 13.83 7.02
C LEU A 257 18.69 13.83 6.67
N SER A 258 19.45 12.89 7.23
CA SER A 258 20.89 12.78 6.96
C SER A 258 21.20 12.39 5.51
N ILE A 259 20.31 11.63 4.85
CA ILE A 259 20.43 11.29 3.43
C ILE A 259 20.28 12.54 2.56
N GLY A 260 19.26 13.37 2.82
CA GLY A 260 19.03 14.61 2.08
C GLY A 260 20.19 15.60 2.17
N ARG A 261 20.83 15.69 3.34
CA ARG A 261 22.02 16.56 3.53
C ARG A 261 23.21 16.15 2.67
N LYS A 262 23.45 14.85 2.47
CA LYS A 262 24.59 14.35 1.67
C LYS A 262 24.46 14.68 0.18
N LEU A 263 23.24 14.97 -0.26
CA LEU A 263 22.89 15.21 -1.66
C LEU A 263 22.73 16.70 -1.97
N SER A 264 22.54 17.53 -0.93
CA SER A 264 22.49 18.98 -1.06
C SER A 264 23.88 19.51 -1.45
N PRO A 265 24.04 20.14 -2.62
CA PRO A 265 25.31 20.74 -3.01
C PRO A 265 25.62 21.90 -2.07
N HIS A 266 26.57 21.69 -1.17
CA HIS A 266 27.12 22.73 -0.32
C HIS A 266 27.77 23.81 -1.21
N SER A 267 27.06 24.91 -1.44
CA SER A 267 27.66 26.15 -1.95
C SER A 267 28.56 26.74 -0.86
N ARG A 268 29.79 26.24 -0.74
CA ARG A 268 30.80 26.88 0.12
C ARG A 268 31.39 28.08 -0.62
N GLN A 269 30.70 29.22 -0.53
CA GLN A 269 31.41 30.50 -0.45
C GLN A 269 31.95 30.62 0.97
N GLY A 270 33.26 30.49 1.09
CA GLY A 270 34.02 30.57 2.34
C GLY A 270 35.48 30.80 2.00
N SER A 271 35.82 32.07 1.87
CA SER A 271 37.16 32.62 1.70
C SER A 271 38.15 32.06 2.73
N GLY A 272 39.24 31.46 2.25
CA GLY A 272 40.34 30.98 3.08
C GLY A 272 41.46 30.44 2.21
N SER A 273 42.44 31.29 1.91
CA SER A 273 43.66 30.98 1.18
C SER A 273 44.40 29.77 1.76
N ALA A 274 44.73 28.80 0.92
CA ALA A 274 45.93 27.99 1.08
C ALA A 274 46.40 27.50 -0.30
N VAL A 275 47.60 27.97 -0.61
CA VAL A 275 48.41 27.70 -1.79
C VAL A 275 48.75 26.21 -1.88
N SER A 276 48.54 25.59 -3.04
CA SER A 276 49.41 24.49 -3.49
C SER A 276 49.38 24.40 -5.01
N MET A 277 50.43 24.96 -5.59
CA MET A 277 50.81 24.77 -6.99
C MET A 277 51.38 23.36 -7.19
N SER A 278 50.88 22.65 -8.19
CA SER A 278 51.59 21.53 -8.80
C SER A 278 51.36 21.58 -10.30
N SER A 279 52.42 21.98 -10.97
CA SER A 279 52.58 22.12 -12.41
C SER A 279 52.72 20.75 -13.10
N ALA A 280 52.11 20.68 -14.28
CA ALA A 280 52.55 19.97 -15.49
C ALA A 280 52.97 18.48 -15.37
N SER A 281 52.26 17.61 -16.09
CA SER A 281 52.71 17.16 -17.42
C SER A 281 51.94 15.92 -17.88
N GLN A 282 51.90 15.75 -19.20
CA GLN A 282 51.57 14.55 -19.97
C GLN A 282 50.16 14.45 -20.57
N SER A 283 50.14 14.90 -21.82
CA SER A 283 49.36 14.40 -22.94
C SER A 283 49.37 12.87 -23.05
N ASN A 284 48.21 12.27 -23.35
CA ASN A 284 48.15 11.12 -24.24
C ASN A 284 46.81 11.07 -24.97
N PHE A 285 46.89 11.10 -26.30
CA PHE A 285 45.81 10.82 -27.23
C PHE A 285 45.85 9.34 -27.60
N ALA A 286 44.71 8.65 -27.57
CA ALA A 286 44.41 7.57 -28.52
C ALA A 286 42.93 7.19 -28.45
N ALA A 287 42.29 7.22 -29.61
CA ALA A 287 40.95 6.73 -29.87
C ALA A 287 40.94 5.21 -30.06
N SER A 288 39.83 4.54 -29.72
CA SER A 288 39.32 3.41 -30.50
C SER A 288 37.85 3.14 -30.18
N SER A 289 37.16 2.61 -31.17
CA SER A 289 35.71 2.62 -31.36
C SER A 289 35.10 1.22 -31.21
N SER A 290 33.85 1.18 -30.72
CA SER A 290 32.76 0.24 -31.12
C SER A 290 32.77 -1.21 -30.55
N PRO A 291 31.68 -2.01 -30.69
CA PRO A 291 30.34 -1.81 -30.12
C PRO A 291 29.64 -3.12 -29.60
N SER A 292 28.46 -2.97 -28.96
CA SER A 292 27.29 -3.88 -28.98
C SER A 292 27.18 -5.20 -28.15
N LEU A 293 26.04 -5.29 -27.44
CA LEU A 293 25.13 -6.42 -27.13
C LEU A 293 25.03 -7.00 -25.68
N PRO A 294 23.79 -7.33 -25.22
CA PRO A 294 23.49 -7.81 -23.86
C PRO A 294 23.25 -9.32 -23.78
N GLY A 295 23.53 -9.90 -22.61
CA GLY A 295 22.94 -11.17 -22.16
C GLY A 295 23.91 -12.33 -21.98
N ALA A 296 24.24 -12.65 -20.72
CA ALA A 296 24.64 -14.00 -20.33
C ALA A 296 24.26 -14.26 -18.87
N PHE A 297 23.44 -15.28 -18.70
CA PHE A 297 23.11 -15.95 -17.45
C PHE A 297 24.34 -16.71 -16.94
N SER A 298 24.57 -16.77 -15.63
CA SER A 298 25.26 -17.91 -15.00
C SER A 298 24.93 -18.01 -13.52
N PHE A 299 24.60 -19.24 -13.16
CA PHE A 299 24.24 -19.81 -11.86
C PHE A 299 25.52 -20.25 -11.11
N GLY A 300 25.50 -20.22 -9.78
CA GLY A 300 26.52 -20.91 -8.98
C GLY A 300 26.64 -20.46 -7.53
N GLY A 301 26.13 -21.30 -6.62
CA GLY A 301 26.93 -21.83 -5.51
C GLY A 301 27.21 -20.96 -4.28
N SER A 302 26.45 -21.25 -3.23
CA SER A 302 26.57 -21.01 -1.79
C SER A 302 27.99 -20.89 -1.18
N SER A 303 28.19 -19.92 -0.27
CA SER A 303 28.60 -20.14 1.15
C SER A 303 28.92 -18.84 1.92
N SER A 304 28.14 -18.58 2.98
CA SER A 304 28.49 -18.02 4.31
C SER A 304 29.48 -16.85 4.51
N ALA A 305 28.90 -15.77 5.06
CA ALA A 305 29.27 -15.02 6.28
C ALA A 305 30.47 -14.04 6.31
N SER A 306 30.06 -12.76 6.44
CA SER A 306 30.56 -11.71 7.33
C SER A 306 31.74 -10.79 6.92
N ASN A 307 31.39 -9.49 6.95
CA ASN A 307 32.16 -8.29 7.34
C ASN A 307 32.72 -7.34 6.26
N SER A 308 32.08 -6.15 6.23
CA SER A 308 32.58 -4.79 5.93
C SER A 308 32.99 -4.41 4.48
N PRO A 309 32.37 -3.37 3.88
CA PRO A 309 32.80 -2.84 2.59
C PRO A 309 33.82 -1.70 2.80
N SER A 310 35.01 -1.86 2.25
CA SER A 310 35.99 -0.77 2.09
C SER A 310 36.78 -1.00 0.82
N SER A 311 36.27 -0.48 -0.29
CA SER A 311 37.07 -0.08 -1.46
C SER A 311 36.20 0.73 -2.40
N ALA A 312 36.38 2.05 -2.33
CA ALA A 312 35.83 3.00 -3.27
C ALA A 312 36.61 2.87 -4.59
N THR A 313 35.98 2.28 -5.60
CA THR A 313 36.39 2.48 -7.00
C THR A 313 35.55 3.61 -7.56
N PHE A 314 36.22 4.73 -7.77
CA PHE A 314 35.71 5.94 -8.39
C PHE A 314 35.18 5.62 -9.80
N SER A 315 33.88 5.73 -9.98
CA SER A 315 33.25 5.93 -11.28
C SER A 315 32.30 7.11 -11.09
N GLY A 316 32.54 8.19 -11.82
CA GLY A 316 31.81 9.45 -11.72
C GLY A 316 30.35 9.31 -12.15
N ALA A 317 29.52 8.73 -11.28
CA ALA A 317 28.08 8.87 -11.30
C ALA A 317 27.70 9.97 -10.30
N THR A 318 26.90 10.92 -10.75
CA THR A 318 26.16 11.82 -9.85
C THR A 318 25.50 10.97 -8.76
N ALA A 319 25.82 11.21 -7.48
CA ALA A 319 25.29 10.42 -6.38
C ALA A 319 23.76 10.58 -6.32
N SER A 320 23.00 9.66 -6.91
CA SER A 320 21.54 9.68 -6.81
C SER A 320 21.13 9.18 -5.43
N ALA A 321 20.23 9.91 -4.76
CA ALA A 321 19.65 9.51 -3.48
C ALA A 321 19.14 8.06 -3.52
N PRO A 322 19.28 7.28 -2.43
CA PRO A 322 18.53 6.05 -2.26
C PRO A 322 17.02 6.32 -2.45
N PRO A 323 16.28 5.45 -3.15
CA PRO A 323 14.84 5.61 -3.35
C PRO A 323 14.08 5.77 -2.03
N LEU A 324 13.08 6.67 -1.98
CA LEU A 324 12.29 6.91 -0.75
C LEU A 324 11.63 5.63 -0.22
N LYS A 325 11.21 4.74 -1.14
CA LYS A 325 10.64 3.42 -0.83
C LYS A 325 11.55 2.53 0.03
N GLU A 326 12.87 2.76 0.01
CA GLU A 326 13.84 1.93 0.74
C GLU A 326 14.08 2.43 2.17
N SER A 327 13.73 3.69 2.45
CA SER A 327 13.87 4.28 3.78
C SER A 327 13.07 3.52 4.84
N LYS A 328 13.70 3.27 5.99
CA LYS A 328 13.05 2.65 7.15
C LYS A 328 11.86 3.47 7.63
N PHE A 329 12.01 4.79 7.67
CA PHE A 329 10.95 5.70 8.10
C PHE A 329 9.74 5.61 7.18
N TYR A 330 9.95 5.65 5.86
CA TYR A 330 8.87 5.51 4.88
C TYR A 330 8.13 4.19 5.05
N LYS A 331 8.85 3.05 5.13
CA LYS A 331 8.24 1.73 5.33
C LYS A 331 7.40 1.66 6.61
N ARG A 332 7.85 2.28 7.71
CA ARG A 332 7.08 2.36 8.95
C ARG A 332 5.78 3.16 8.74
N THR A 333 5.90 4.38 8.24
CA THR A 333 4.74 5.29 8.05
C THR A 333 3.78 4.79 6.97
N LEU A 334 4.24 3.99 6.02
CA LEU A 334 3.40 3.33 5.03
C LEU A 334 2.40 2.40 5.71
N LEU A 335 2.86 1.55 6.64
CA LEU A 335 2.03 0.58 7.35
C LEU A 335 1.22 1.23 8.49
N GLU A 336 1.82 2.16 9.23
CA GLU A 336 1.18 2.80 10.40
C GLU A 336 0.16 3.87 10.03
N ASP A 337 0.39 4.61 8.94
CA ASP A 337 -0.38 5.81 8.61
C ASP A 337 -0.99 5.78 7.20
N ILE A 338 -0.17 5.62 6.14
CA ILE A 338 -0.63 5.81 4.74
C ILE A 338 -1.65 4.73 4.33
N GLU A 339 -1.33 3.45 4.53
CA GLU A 339 -2.23 2.33 4.24
C GLU A 339 -3.55 2.40 5.03
N PRO A 340 -3.55 2.58 6.36
CA PRO A 340 -4.80 2.71 7.11
C PRO A 340 -5.54 4.02 6.79
N THR A 341 -4.85 5.06 6.33
CA THR A 341 -5.51 6.30 5.87
C THR A 341 -6.16 6.11 4.52
N LEU A 342 -5.61 5.35 3.57
CA LEU A 342 -6.19 5.19 2.23
C LEU A 342 -7.05 3.94 2.04
N ARG A 343 -6.86 2.88 2.84
CA ARG A 343 -7.62 1.61 2.80
C ARG A 343 -7.97 1.16 1.37
N LEU A 344 -6.97 1.20 0.50
CA LEU A 344 -7.15 0.87 -0.92
C LEU A 344 -7.57 -0.60 -1.09
N ASP A 345 -7.27 -1.46 -0.11
CA ASP A 345 -7.69 -2.85 -0.02
C ASP A 345 -9.22 -3.03 0.02
N LEU A 346 -9.93 -2.08 0.61
CA LEU A 346 -11.40 -2.08 0.71
C LEU A 346 -12.08 -1.20 -0.35
N ALA A 347 -11.31 -0.57 -1.23
CA ALA A 347 -11.84 0.38 -2.21
C ALA A 347 -12.66 -0.34 -3.30
N PRO A 348 -13.98 -0.08 -3.41
CA PRO A 348 -14.86 -0.80 -4.32
C PRO A 348 -14.71 -0.33 -5.78
N GLY A 349 -14.27 0.91 -6.01
CA GLY A 349 -14.08 1.46 -7.36
C GLY A 349 -12.66 1.32 -7.91
N LEU A 350 -11.78 0.58 -7.21
CA LEU A 350 -10.39 0.35 -7.60
C LEU A 350 -10.13 -1.14 -7.81
N SER A 351 -9.71 -1.51 -9.03
CA SER A 351 -9.16 -2.83 -9.34
C SER A 351 -7.85 -3.07 -8.60
N PHE A 352 -7.46 -4.33 -8.41
CA PHE A 352 -6.20 -4.69 -7.75
C PHE A 352 -4.97 -3.97 -8.34
N LEU A 353 -4.90 -3.88 -9.68
CA LEU A 353 -3.82 -3.18 -10.37
C LEU A 353 -3.85 -1.67 -10.13
N SER A 354 -5.05 -1.06 -10.15
CA SER A 354 -5.20 0.37 -9.88
C SER A 354 -4.77 0.72 -8.44
N ARG A 355 -4.98 -0.16 -7.46
CA ARG A 355 -4.53 0.06 -6.07
C ARG A 355 -3.00 0.17 -5.97
N ARG A 356 -2.28 -0.72 -6.66
CA ARG A 356 -0.81 -0.67 -6.76
C ARG A 356 -0.34 0.57 -7.49
N SER A 357 -1.02 0.93 -8.58
CA SER A 357 -0.76 2.16 -9.34
C SER A 357 -0.95 3.40 -8.47
N VAL A 358 -2.02 3.49 -7.68
CA VAL A 358 -2.29 4.63 -6.78
C VAL A 358 -1.16 4.83 -5.76
N LEU A 359 -0.71 3.77 -5.08
CA LEU A 359 0.42 3.90 -4.13
C LEU A 359 1.73 4.27 -4.83
N SER A 360 1.99 3.69 -6.01
CA SER A 360 3.18 4.01 -6.79
C SER A 360 3.17 5.46 -7.28
N SER A 361 2.03 5.95 -7.76
CA SER A 361 1.83 7.32 -8.23
C SER A 361 1.89 8.33 -7.09
N LEU A 362 1.37 7.97 -5.91
CA LEU A 362 1.51 8.78 -4.69
C LEU A 362 2.99 8.94 -4.32
N LEU A 363 3.75 7.85 -4.32
CA LEU A 363 5.19 7.87 -4.04
C LEU A 363 6.00 8.62 -5.10
N ALA A 364 5.64 8.48 -6.37
CA ALA A 364 6.29 9.19 -7.47
C ALA A 364 5.89 10.68 -7.53
N GLY A 365 4.75 11.05 -6.93
CA GLY A 365 4.17 12.38 -7.01
C GLY A 365 3.47 12.70 -8.33
N SER A 366 3.05 11.68 -9.08
CA SER A 366 2.31 11.83 -10.34
C SER A 366 0.78 11.76 -10.15
N LEU A 367 0.30 11.58 -8.92
CA LEU A 367 -1.12 11.54 -8.60
C LEU A 367 -1.69 12.96 -8.60
N VAL A 368 -2.64 13.21 -9.50
CA VAL A 368 -3.29 14.52 -9.64
C VAL A 368 -4.72 14.44 -9.16
N VAL A 369 -5.14 15.44 -8.38
CA VAL A 369 -6.52 15.63 -7.93
C VAL A 369 -7.08 16.88 -8.59
N GLU A 370 -8.08 16.72 -9.45
CA GLU A 370 -8.70 17.82 -10.19
C GLU A 370 -10.13 18.07 -9.69
N PRO A 371 -10.55 19.35 -9.57
CA PRO A 371 -11.95 19.67 -9.39
C PRO A 371 -12.70 19.34 -10.68
N PHE A 372 -13.90 18.78 -10.56
CA PHE A 372 -14.83 18.64 -11.66
C PHE A 372 -16.21 19.11 -11.21
N MET A 373 -16.82 19.98 -12.00
CA MET A 373 -18.20 20.40 -11.80
C MET A 373 -19.11 19.41 -12.55
N PRO A 374 -20.05 18.72 -11.89
CA PRO A 374 -21.08 17.97 -12.59
C PRO A 374 -22.02 18.96 -13.29
N GLN A 375 -21.64 19.45 -14.48
CA GLN A 375 -22.50 20.29 -15.30
C GLN A 375 -23.71 19.49 -15.81
N GLN A 376 -24.84 20.18 -15.88
CA GLN A 376 -26.20 19.68 -16.02
C GLN A 376 -26.44 18.66 -17.16
N LYS A 377 -27.26 17.65 -16.83
CA LYS A 377 -28.05 16.75 -17.71
C LYS A 377 -27.36 15.83 -18.74
N PHE A 378 -26.10 16.05 -19.14
CA PHE A 378 -25.53 15.33 -20.30
C PHE A 378 -24.33 14.40 -20.04
N TYR A 379 -23.85 14.24 -18.80
CA TYR A 379 -22.69 13.36 -18.51
C TYR A 379 -23.01 12.23 -17.53
N GLY A 380 -23.29 11.05 -18.08
CA GLY A 380 -23.07 9.72 -17.49
C GLY A 380 -23.71 9.41 -16.12
N PRO A 381 -23.60 8.15 -15.64
CA PRO A 381 -23.97 7.82 -14.27
C PRO A 381 -23.08 8.61 -13.31
N VAL A 382 -23.66 9.28 -12.31
CA VAL A 382 -22.89 9.79 -11.16
C VAL A 382 -22.27 8.57 -10.47
N PHE A 383 -21.01 8.32 -10.75
CA PHE A 383 -20.29 7.15 -10.25
C PHE A 383 -20.04 7.30 -8.74
N ALA A 384 -20.18 6.19 -8.02
CA ALA A 384 -19.87 6.10 -6.61
C ALA A 384 -18.40 6.48 -6.35
N CYS A 385 -18.08 6.96 -5.15
CA CYS A 385 -16.71 7.27 -4.77
C CYS A 385 -15.82 6.03 -4.94
N ALA A 386 -14.69 6.18 -5.63
CA ALA A 386 -13.79 5.07 -5.92
C ALA A 386 -13.20 4.41 -4.66
N LEU A 387 -13.06 5.17 -3.58
CA LEU A 387 -12.44 4.72 -2.34
C LEU A 387 -13.42 4.14 -1.32
N CYS A 388 -14.58 4.76 -1.09
CA CYS A 388 -15.53 4.29 -0.07
C CYS A 388 -16.86 3.77 -0.63
N GLY A 389 -17.10 3.88 -1.93
CA GLY A 389 -18.36 3.45 -2.55
C GLY A 389 -19.56 4.38 -2.28
N GLU A 390 -19.35 5.52 -1.63
CA GLU A 390 -20.41 6.50 -1.36
C GLU A 390 -21.08 6.93 -2.68
N SER A 391 -22.40 6.76 -2.78
CA SER A 391 -23.19 6.94 -4.00
C SER A 391 -24.34 7.97 -3.87
N ARG A 392 -24.54 8.55 -2.68
CA ARG A 392 -25.58 9.58 -2.43
C ARG A 392 -25.38 10.81 -3.31
N LYS A 393 -26.43 11.27 -4.01
CA LYS A 393 -26.35 12.34 -5.03
C LYS A 393 -26.61 13.76 -4.51
N ASN A 394 -27.17 13.88 -3.31
CA ASN A 394 -27.54 15.18 -2.72
C ASN A 394 -26.33 15.83 -2.04
N GLU A 395 -26.34 17.16 -1.91
CA GLU A 395 -25.37 17.84 -1.04
C GLU A 395 -25.52 17.37 0.42
N PRO A 396 -24.42 17.23 1.18
CA PRO A 396 -23.02 17.54 0.84
C PRO A 396 -22.25 16.41 0.13
N TYR A 397 -22.91 15.32 -0.29
CA TYR A 397 -22.25 14.10 -0.79
C TYR A 397 -21.91 14.11 -2.29
N ILE A 398 -22.10 15.23 -2.97
CA ILE A 398 -21.84 15.35 -4.40
C ILE A 398 -20.31 15.28 -4.65
N ARG A 399 -19.89 14.46 -5.62
CA ARG A 399 -18.46 14.37 -5.96
C ARG A 399 -18.11 15.60 -6.81
N LYS A 400 -17.29 16.48 -6.24
CA LYS A 400 -16.73 17.66 -6.92
C LYS A 400 -15.29 17.44 -7.36
N HIS A 401 -14.72 16.27 -7.08
CA HIS A 401 -13.30 15.99 -7.30
C HIS A 401 -13.09 14.61 -7.92
N ARG A 402 -12.06 14.50 -8.76
CA ARG A 402 -11.58 13.24 -9.34
C ARG A 402 -10.06 13.18 -9.16
N PHE A 403 -9.52 11.98 -9.09
CA PHE A 403 -8.07 11.78 -9.16
C PHE A 403 -7.68 10.89 -10.32
N ARG A 404 -6.43 11.05 -10.77
CA ARG A 404 -5.77 10.24 -11.79
C ARG A 404 -4.37 9.86 -11.32
N THR A 405 -3.90 8.69 -11.75
CA THR A 405 -2.59 8.13 -11.35
C THR A 405 -1.42 8.67 -12.18
N SER A 406 -1.71 9.32 -13.31
CA SER A 406 -0.75 9.95 -14.21
C SER A 406 -1.26 11.32 -14.63
N GLU A 407 -0.34 12.21 -15.04
CA GLU A 407 -0.65 13.54 -15.59
C GLU A 407 -1.20 13.49 -17.02
N GLU A 408 -1.13 12.32 -17.66
CA GLU A 408 -1.69 12.11 -19.00
C GLU A 408 -3.20 12.38 -19.03
N GLU A 409 -3.65 13.04 -20.10
CA GLU A 409 -5.07 13.40 -20.27
C GLU A 409 -5.97 12.17 -20.51
N SER A 410 -5.39 11.08 -21.02
CA SER A 410 -6.04 9.78 -21.20
C SER A 410 -6.14 8.96 -19.91
N ALA A 411 -5.50 9.39 -18.81
CA ALA A 411 -5.46 8.60 -17.58
C ALA A 411 -6.87 8.37 -17.00
N GLN A 412 -7.08 7.17 -16.45
CA GLN A 412 -8.34 6.79 -15.82
C GLN A 412 -8.66 7.73 -14.66
N ARG A 413 -9.89 8.26 -14.68
CA ARG A 413 -10.39 9.23 -13.67
C ARG A 413 -11.25 8.53 -12.64
N TYR A 414 -10.91 8.71 -11.37
CA TYR A 414 -11.59 8.10 -10.23
C TYR A 414 -12.29 9.17 -9.38
N PRO A 415 -13.62 9.13 -9.23
CA PRO A 415 -14.37 10.14 -8.48
C PRO A 415 -14.19 10.00 -6.96
N LEU A 416 -14.13 11.14 -6.28
CA LEU A 416 -13.94 11.24 -4.83
C LEU A 416 -15.10 12.02 -4.17
N CYS A 417 -15.59 11.51 -3.03
CA CYS A 417 -16.35 12.33 -2.10
C CYS A 417 -15.40 13.20 -1.27
N ASP A 418 -15.93 14.24 -0.62
CA ASP A 418 -15.11 15.20 0.15
C ASP A 418 -14.34 14.54 1.31
N TYR A 419 -14.90 13.48 1.89
CA TYR A 419 -14.22 12.69 2.91
C TYR A 419 -12.97 11.98 2.35
N CYS A 420 -13.13 11.23 1.26
CA CYS A 420 -12.03 10.51 0.63
C CYS A 420 -11.02 11.45 -0.04
N LEU A 421 -11.46 12.63 -0.47
CA LEU A 421 -10.59 13.71 -0.93
C LEU A 421 -9.64 14.17 0.19
N GLY A 422 -10.15 14.39 1.40
CA GLY A 422 -9.34 14.75 2.56
C GLY A 422 -8.26 13.70 2.85
N ARG A 423 -8.61 12.42 2.77
CA ARG A 423 -7.68 11.29 2.96
C ARG A 423 -6.57 11.25 1.90
N VAL A 424 -6.92 11.41 0.62
CA VAL A 424 -5.96 11.43 -0.49
C VAL A 424 -5.02 12.62 -0.38
N ARG A 425 -5.55 13.82 -0.08
CA ARG A 425 -4.74 15.03 0.12
C ARG A 425 -3.81 14.90 1.32
N ALA A 426 -4.30 14.43 2.46
CA ALA A 426 -3.46 14.24 3.65
C ALA A 426 -2.29 13.27 3.38
N ALA A 427 -2.54 12.15 2.68
CA ALA A 427 -1.50 11.22 2.29
C ALA A 427 -0.53 11.82 1.24
N GLY A 428 -1.05 12.59 0.28
CA GLY A 428 -0.24 13.29 -0.73
C GLY A 428 0.68 14.34 -0.12
N ASP A 429 0.17 15.14 0.80
CA ASP A 429 0.94 16.19 1.49
C ASP A 429 2.06 15.57 2.33
N PHE A 430 1.78 14.47 3.05
CA PHE A 430 2.79 13.74 3.81
C PHE A 430 3.88 13.13 2.92
N VAL A 431 3.51 12.42 1.85
CA VAL A 431 4.49 11.82 0.94
C VAL A 431 5.28 12.88 0.18
N GLY A 432 4.64 13.99 -0.19
CA GLY A 432 5.29 15.16 -0.78
C GLY A 432 6.34 15.77 0.15
N PHE A 433 6.02 15.91 1.44
CA PHE A 433 6.98 16.34 2.47
C PHE A 433 8.16 15.37 2.58
N LEU A 434 7.92 14.04 2.62
CA LEU A 434 9.02 13.08 2.68
C LEU A 434 9.94 13.11 1.45
N ARG A 435 9.39 13.38 0.26
CA ARG A 435 10.19 13.60 -0.95
C ARG A 435 11.04 14.86 -0.81
N MET A 436 10.46 15.96 -0.36
CA MET A 436 11.18 17.21 -0.10
C MET A 436 12.34 17.03 0.88
N VAL A 437 12.13 16.26 1.96
CA VAL A 437 13.16 15.91 2.94
C VAL A 437 14.26 15.05 2.30
N ARG A 438 13.89 13.99 1.55
CA ARG A 438 14.85 13.11 0.85
C ARG A 438 15.70 13.88 -0.16
N ASP A 439 15.07 14.77 -0.92
CA ASP A 439 15.73 15.54 -1.98
C ASP A 439 16.60 16.68 -1.43
N GLY A 440 16.65 16.85 -0.10
CA GLY A 440 17.49 17.85 0.56
C GLY A 440 16.97 19.27 0.43
N HIS A 441 15.70 19.44 0.01
CA HIS A 441 15.06 20.76 -0.07
C HIS A 441 14.69 21.32 1.31
N TRP A 442 14.55 20.46 2.32
CA TRP A 442 14.37 20.89 3.69
C TRP A 442 15.71 21.25 4.33
N LYS A 443 15.92 22.53 4.62
CA LYS A 443 17.12 23.03 5.31
C LYS A 443 17.02 22.69 6.79
N ALA A 444 17.59 21.55 7.17
CA ALA A 444 17.87 21.27 8.56
C ALA A 444 19.36 21.42 8.75
N ASP A 445 19.87 22.57 9.19
CA ASP A 445 21.29 22.76 9.48
C ASP A 445 21.54 22.74 10.99
N SER A 446 20.67 23.38 11.76
CA SER A 446 20.68 23.37 13.23
C SER A 446 19.91 22.19 13.82
N ASP A 447 20.04 21.97 15.13
CA ASP A 447 19.21 21.00 15.85
C ASP A 447 17.76 21.49 15.98
N GLU A 448 17.54 22.81 16.09
CA GLU A 448 16.20 23.42 16.09
C GLU A 448 15.47 23.13 14.77
N ASP A 449 16.15 23.22 13.63
CA ASP A 449 15.55 22.91 12.33
C ASP A 449 15.19 21.42 12.19
N LYS A 450 15.97 20.52 12.82
CA LYS A 450 15.63 19.08 12.88
C LYS A 450 14.37 18.85 13.72
N HIS A 451 14.24 19.57 14.83
CA HIS A 451 13.03 19.51 15.66
C HIS A 451 11.82 20.06 14.91
N SER A 452 11.96 21.19 14.21
CA SER A 452 10.91 21.73 13.35
C SER A 452 10.51 20.77 12.23
N ALA A 453 11.49 20.12 11.58
CA ALA A 453 11.22 19.08 10.58
C ALA A 453 10.42 17.91 11.16
N TRP A 454 10.74 17.51 12.39
CA TRP A 454 10.06 16.43 13.09
C TRP A 454 8.63 16.81 13.49
N GLU A 455 8.45 18.03 13.99
CA GLU A 455 7.12 18.58 14.30
C GLU A 455 6.23 18.62 13.06
N GLU A 456 6.77 19.05 11.92
CA GLU A 456 6.06 19.06 10.65
C GLU A 456 5.69 17.64 10.19
N ALA A 457 6.62 16.68 10.30
CA ALA A 457 6.35 15.28 10.00
C ALA A 457 5.19 14.74 10.85
N VAL A 458 5.19 15.03 12.16
CA VAL A 458 4.14 14.60 13.09
C VAL A 458 2.83 15.29 12.79
N ARG A 459 2.85 16.59 12.49
CA ARG A 459 1.67 17.37 12.11
C ARG A 459 0.95 16.76 10.90
N LEU A 460 1.71 16.34 9.89
CA LEU A 460 1.17 15.68 8.70
C LEU A 460 0.66 14.26 9.01
N ARG A 461 1.32 13.51 9.90
CA ARG A 461 0.81 12.21 10.38
C ARG A 461 -0.50 12.34 11.16
N GLU A 462 -0.59 13.35 12.04
CA GLU A 462 -1.80 13.67 12.78
C GLU A 462 -2.96 14.03 11.84
N ARG A 463 -2.68 14.83 10.80
CA ARG A 463 -3.66 15.16 9.77
C ARG A 463 -4.17 13.92 9.04
N MET A 464 -3.31 12.95 8.73
CA MET A 464 -3.73 11.65 8.17
C MET A 464 -4.62 10.88 9.14
N PHE A 465 -4.29 10.85 10.43
CA PHE A 465 -5.10 10.22 11.48
C PHE A 465 -6.52 10.80 11.54
N TRP A 466 -6.67 12.12 11.59
CA TRP A 466 -8.00 12.76 11.62
C TRP A 466 -8.75 12.61 10.30
N ALA A 467 -8.05 12.65 9.16
CA ALA A 467 -8.64 12.35 7.87
C ALA A 467 -9.16 10.91 7.78
N ARG A 468 -8.53 9.95 8.46
CA ARG A 468 -9.00 8.56 8.56
C ARG A 468 -10.24 8.42 9.44
N LEU A 469 -10.40 9.24 10.47
CA LEU A 469 -11.58 9.22 11.34
C LEU A 469 -12.76 10.00 10.75
N GLY A 470 -12.48 10.96 9.85
CA GLY A 470 -13.50 11.87 9.32
C GLY A 470 -13.94 12.90 10.34
N GLY A 471 -13.03 13.28 11.25
CA GLY A 471 -13.31 14.21 12.34
C GLY A 471 -12.24 15.29 12.48
N GLY A 472 -12.40 16.11 13.51
CA GLY A 472 -11.45 17.14 13.88
C GLY A 472 -11.88 17.79 15.20
N VAL A 473 -11.05 18.70 15.69
CA VAL A 473 -11.33 19.52 16.87
C VAL A 473 -11.70 20.94 16.43
N THR A 474 -12.50 21.60 17.26
CA THR A 474 -12.80 23.03 17.16
C THR A 474 -12.42 23.69 18.47
N PRO A 475 -11.89 24.92 18.47
CA PRO A 475 -11.59 25.63 19.71
C PRO A 475 -12.88 25.85 20.50
N THR A 476 -12.87 25.51 21.80
CA THR A 476 -13.90 25.98 22.73
C THR A 476 -13.60 27.45 23.01
N LEU A 477 -14.22 28.35 22.26
CA LEU A 477 -14.16 29.80 22.52
C LEU A 477 -14.84 30.15 23.84
#